data_AF-A0A401S5H0-F1
#
_entry.id   AF-A0A401S5H0-F1
#
_cell.length_a   1.000
_cell.length_b   1.000
_cell.length_c   1.000
_cell.angle_alpha   90.00
_cell.angle_beta   90.00
_cell.angle_gamma   90.00
#
_symmetry.space_group_name_H-M   'P 1'
#
loop_
_entity.id
_entity.type
_entity.pdbx_description
1 polymer ?
#
loop_
_entity_poly.entity_id
_entity_poly.type
_entity_poly.pdbx_seq_one_letter_code
_entity_poly.pdbx_strand_id
1 'polypeptide(L)'
;ALNDIIHNTSYWENMQKLSALHRGQPETPMERAIFWIEYVARHKGAPHLHPESYRLPWYAYYCVDVMIFLLLLFLMLPTLAVVLIKKLCNIAWQEKQKIL
;
A
#
# COMPACT_ATOMS: atom_id res chain seq x y z
N ALA A 1 -4.95 19.87 2.47
CA ALA A 1 -4.79 18.58 3.17
C ALA A 1 -4.41 18.77 4.64
N LEU A 2 -3.17 19.14 5.01
CA LEU A 2 -2.81 19.33 6.44
C LEU A 2 -3.54 20.53 7.09
N ASN A 3 -3.69 21.63 6.34
CA ASN A 3 -4.37 22.83 6.83
C ASN A 3 -5.87 22.61 7.09
N ASP A 4 -6.52 21.73 6.32
CA ASP A 4 -7.94 21.41 6.47
C ASP A 4 -8.19 20.57 7.74
N ILE A 5 -7.26 19.68 8.10
CA ILE A 5 -7.37 18.86 9.32
C ILE A 5 -7.23 19.74 10.58
N ILE A 6 -6.38 20.77 10.53
CA ILE A 6 -6.13 21.68 11.65
C ILE A 6 -7.29 22.66 11.84
N HIS A 7 -7.91 23.13 10.75
CA HIS A 7 -9.06 24.07 10.82
C HIS A 7 -10.40 23.38 11.07
N ASN A 8 -10.50 22.07 10.83
CA ASN A 8 -11.74 21.35 11.01
C ASN A 8 -11.84 20.79 12.44
N THR A 9 -12.40 21.61 13.34
CA THR A 9 -12.65 21.28 14.76
C THR A 9 -13.49 20.01 14.94
N SER A 10 -14.24 19.59 13.92
CA SER A 10 -15.01 18.34 13.95
C SER A 10 -14.14 17.10 14.18
N TYR A 11 -12.89 17.09 13.70
CA TYR A 11 -12.00 15.94 13.91
C TYR A 11 -11.65 15.78 15.38
N TRP A 12 -11.32 16.88 16.05
CA TRP A 12 -11.00 16.90 17.47
C TRP A 12 -12.23 16.52 18.31
N GLU A 13 -13.41 17.05 17.99
CA GLU A 13 -14.65 16.75 18.74
C GLU A 13 -15.05 15.28 18.60
N ASN A 14 -14.93 14.71 17.40
CA ASN A 14 -15.19 13.30 17.16
C ASN A 14 -14.15 12.41 17.86
N MET A 15 -12.88 12.82 17.88
CA MET A 15 -11.81 12.12 18.61
C MET A 15 -12.09 12.11 20.12
N GLN A 16 -12.57 13.21 20.68
CA GLN A 16 -12.95 13.29 22.09
C GLN A 16 -14.17 12.45 22.43
N LYS A 17 -15.21 12.49 21.59
CA LYS A 17 -16.39 11.63 21.73
C LYS A 17 -16.00 10.15 21.67
N LEU A 18 -15.13 9.78 20.74
CA LEU A 18 -14.60 8.42 20.62
C LEU A 18 -13.77 8.02 21.85
N SER A 19 -12.94 8.93 22.37
CA SER A 19 -12.15 8.69 23.58
C SER A 19 -13.04 8.49 24.82
N ALA A 20 -14.07 9.32 24.98
CA ALA A 20 -15.05 9.20 26.06
C ALA A 20 -15.82 7.87 25.96
N LEU A 21 -16.24 7.47 24.76
CA LEU A 21 -16.91 6.19 24.52
C LEU A 21 -15.99 4.99 24.79
N HIS A 22 -14.69 5.11 24.47
CA HIS A 22 -13.69 4.07 24.74
C HIS A 22 -13.41 3.90 26.24
N ARG A 23 -13.43 5.00 27.00
CA ARG A 23 -13.27 5.00 28.47
C ARG A 23 -14.56 4.63 29.23
N GLY A 24 -15.72 4.78 28.60
CA GLY A 24 -17.03 4.47 29.16
C GLY A 24 -17.48 3.03 28.99
N GLN A 25 -16.61 2.13 28.51
CA GLN A 25 -16.95 0.72 28.39
C GLN A 25 -16.95 0.08 29.80
N PRO A 26 -18.01 -0.64 30.19
CA PRO A 26 -18.16 -1.20 31.54
C PRO A 26 -17.15 -2.33 31.83
N GLU A 27 -16.56 -2.89 30.78
CA GLU A 27 -15.56 -3.96 30.83
C GLU A 27 -14.17 -3.34 30.90
N THR A 28 -13.37 -3.70 31.91
CA THR A 28 -12.01 -3.20 31.99
C THR A 28 -11.19 -3.69 30.79
N PRO A 29 -10.30 -2.87 30.21
CA PRO A 29 -9.48 -3.28 29.06
C PRO A 29 -8.60 -4.51 29.39
N MET A 30 -8.30 -4.72 30.67
CA MET A 30 -7.57 -5.87 31.18
C MET A 30 -8.39 -7.16 31.08
N GLU A 31 -9.64 -7.16 31.55
CA GLU A 31 -10.52 -8.34 31.46
C GLU A 31 -10.81 -8.71 30.00
N ARG A 32 -11.01 -7.71 29.13
CA ARG A 32 -11.17 -7.93 27.69
C ARG A 32 -9.94 -8.58 27.08
N ALA A 33 -8.74 -8.12 27.42
CA ALA A 33 -7.49 -8.71 26.92
C ALA A 33 -7.32 -10.15 27.41
N ILE A 34 -7.60 -10.41 28.69
CA ILE A 34 -7.55 -11.77 29.26
C ILE A 34 -8.54 -12.68 28.55
N PHE A 35 -9.78 -12.24 28.33
CA PHE A 35 -10.78 -12.99 27.58
C PHE A 35 -10.30 -13.35 26.18
N TRP A 36 -9.73 -12.40 25.42
CA TRP A 36 -9.23 -12.67 24.07
C TRP A 36 -7.99 -13.59 24.08
N ILE A 37 -7.08 -13.43 25.03
CA ILE A 37 -5.91 -14.30 25.19
C ILE A 37 -6.36 -15.73 25.51
N GLU A 38 -7.30 -15.88 26.45
CA GLU A 38 -7.82 -17.18 26.86
C GLU A 38 -8.67 -17.81 25.76
N TYR A 39 -9.42 -17.01 25.00
CA TYR A 39 -10.16 -17.47 23.83
C TYR A 39 -9.22 -17.99 22.74
N VAL A 40 -8.14 -17.26 22.44
CA VAL A 40 -7.11 -17.68 21.46
C VAL A 40 -6.36 -18.92 21.93
N ALA A 41 -6.04 -19.00 23.23
CA ALA A 41 -5.37 -20.16 23.82
C ALA A 41 -6.27 -21.41 23.83
N ARG A 42 -7.56 -21.26 24.20
CA ARG A 42 -8.54 -22.37 24.23
C ARG A 42 -8.90 -22.87 22.83
N HIS A 43 -8.97 -21.98 21.84
CA HIS A 43 -9.28 -22.34 20.46
C HIS A 43 -8.02 -22.59 19.60
N LYS A 44 -6.85 -22.82 20.23
CA LYS A 44 -5.55 -23.15 19.60
C LYS A 44 -5.21 -22.28 18.38
N GLY A 45 -5.46 -20.97 18.50
CA GLY A 45 -5.43 -20.08 17.36
C GLY A 45 -6.65 -20.36 16.48
N ALA A 46 -7.65 -19.50 16.59
CA ALA A 46 -8.81 -19.43 15.71
C ALA A 46 -8.42 -19.89 14.28
N PRO A 47 -8.83 -21.07 13.80
CA PRO A 47 -8.32 -21.64 12.54
C PRO A 47 -8.77 -20.84 11.30
N HIS A 48 -9.79 -20.00 11.46
CA HIS A 48 -10.26 -18.94 10.56
C HIS A 48 -9.53 -17.59 10.70
N LEU A 49 -8.62 -17.48 11.67
CA LEU A 49 -7.71 -16.34 11.90
C LEU A 49 -6.24 -16.74 11.63
N HIS A 50 -6.00 -17.95 11.11
CA HIS A 50 -4.85 -18.11 10.24
C HIS A 50 -5.08 -17.16 9.06
N PRO A 51 -4.11 -16.34 8.69
CA PRO A 51 -4.22 -15.62 7.44
C PRO A 51 -4.49 -16.68 6.37
N GLU A 52 -5.59 -16.54 5.64
CA GLU A 52 -5.85 -17.30 4.43
C GLU A 52 -4.71 -17.13 3.39
N SER A 53 -3.62 -16.42 3.71
CA SER A 53 -2.31 -16.48 3.04
C SER A 53 -1.86 -17.90 2.66
N TYR A 54 -2.26 -18.94 3.40
CA TYR A 54 -1.91 -20.32 3.05
C TYR A 54 -2.86 -20.98 2.04
N ARG A 55 -4.06 -20.41 1.82
CA ARG A 55 -5.02 -20.84 0.77
C ARG A 55 -4.98 -19.94 -0.46
N LEU A 56 -4.21 -18.87 -0.43
CA LEU A 56 -3.96 -18.04 -1.60
C LEU A 56 -3.06 -18.83 -2.57
N PRO A 57 -3.47 -18.97 -3.83
CA PRO A 57 -2.63 -19.60 -4.84
C PRO A 57 -1.33 -18.81 -4.98
N TRP A 58 -0.23 -19.51 -5.28
CA TRP A 58 1.13 -18.97 -5.29
C TRP A 58 1.26 -17.63 -6.06
N TYR A 59 0.48 -17.44 -7.12
CA TYR A 59 0.49 -16.22 -7.92
C TYR A 59 -0.01 -14.97 -7.16
N ALA A 60 -0.97 -15.15 -6.25
CA ALA A 60 -1.51 -14.08 -5.41
C ALA A 60 -0.59 -13.79 -4.22
N TYR A 61 0.07 -14.82 -3.68
CA TYR A 61 1.07 -14.66 -2.61
C TYR A 61 2.28 -13.84 -3.09
N TYR A 62 2.79 -14.16 -4.28
CA TYR A 62 3.95 -13.44 -4.85
C TYR A 62 3.58 -12.16 -5.61
N CYS A 63 2.29 -11.78 -5.66
CA CYS A 63 1.81 -10.62 -6.41
C CYS A 63 2.42 -10.55 -7.82
N VAL A 64 2.32 -11.65 -8.58
CA VAL A 64 2.99 -11.81 -9.89
C VAL A 64 2.64 -10.67 -10.86
N ASP A 65 1.43 -10.13 -10.77
CA ASP A 65 0.99 -8.95 -11.53
C ASP A 65 1.89 -7.72 -11.29
N VAL A 66 2.23 -7.44 -10.02
CA VAL A 66 3.11 -6.34 -9.63
C VAL A 66 4.53 -6.58 -10.13
N MET A 67 5.03 -7.81 -10.06
CA MET A 67 6.35 -8.15 -10.58
C MET A 67 6.45 -7.94 -12.09
N ILE A 68 5.45 -8.38 -12.85
CA ILE A 68 5.39 -8.21 -14.30
C ILE A 68 5.31 -6.73 -14.66
N PHE A 69 4.46 -5.96 -13.97
CA PHE A 69 4.35 -4.51 -14.18
C PHE A 69 5.67 -3.78 -13.94
N LEU A 70 6.37 -4.08 -12.85
CA LEU A 70 7.67 -3.48 -12.52
C LEU A 70 8.75 -3.86 -13.54
N LEU A 71 8.78 -5.12 -13.98
CA LEU A 71 9.74 -5.59 -14.98
C LEU A 71 9.50 -4.89 -16.32
N LEU A 72 8.24 -4.80 -16.77
CA LEU A 72 7.87 -4.07 -17.99
C LEU A 72 8.26 -2.60 -17.88
N LEU A 73 7.97 -1.93 -16.76
CA LEU A 73 8.35 -0.54 -16.55
C LEU A 73 9.88 -0.36 -16.63
N PHE A 74 10.63 -1.24 -15.97
CA PHE A 74 12.08 -1.21 -15.95
C PHE A 74 12.71 -1.45 -17.32
N LEU A 75 12.09 -2.25 -18.19
CA LEU A 75 12.56 -2.47 -19.57
C LEU A 75 12.07 -1.38 -20.54
N MET A 76 10.84 -0.91 -20.40
CA MET A 76 10.23 0.07 -21.31
C MET A 76 10.86 1.45 -21.18
N LEU A 77 11.15 1.91 -19.96
CA LEU A 77 11.77 3.23 -19.74
C LEU A 77 13.13 3.41 -20.45
N PRO A 78 14.13 2.52 -20.26
CA PRO A 78 15.42 2.66 -20.91
C PRO A 78 15.34 2.43 -22.43
N THR A 79 14.52 1.48 -22.89
CA THR A 79 14.36 1.23 -24.33
C THR A 79 13.76 2.44 -25.04
N LEU A 80 12.71 3.05 -24.47
CA LEU A 80 12.12 4.27 -24.98
C LEU A 80 13.15 5.41 -25.01
N ALA A 81 13.90 5.60 -23.92
CA ALA A 81 14.93 6.64 -23.84
C ALA A 81 16.01 6.47 -24.93
N VAL A 82 16.53 5.25 -25.12
CA VAL A 82 17.54 4.97 -26.15
C VAL A 82 16.98 5.19 -27.55
N VAL A 83 15.75 4.77 -27.83
CA VAL A 83 15.11 4.99 -29.13
C VAL A 83 14.92 6.48 -29.42
N LEU A 84 14.46 7.25 -28.43
CA LEU A 84 14.31 8.70 -28.56
C LEU A 84 15.65 9.37 -28.82
N ILE A 85 16.70 9.04 -28.05
CA ILE A 85 18.05 9.58 -28.26
C ILE A 85 18.56 9.25 -29.66
N LYS A 86 18.44 7.99 -30.11
CA LYS A 86 18.86 7.59 -31.46
C LYS A 86 18.08 8.34 -32.55
N LYS A 87 16.77 8.53 -32.38
CA LYS A 87 15.94 9.29 -33.33
C LYS A 87 16.38 10.76 -33.39
N LEU A 88 16.60 11.40 -32.24
CA LEU A 88 17.07 12.78 -32.16
C LEU A 88 18.46 12.95 -32.78
N CYS A 89 19.40 12.05 -32.48
CA CYS A 89 20.74 12.05 -33.09
C CYS A 89 20.67 11.89 -34.62
N ASN A 90 19.80 11.00 -35.12
CA ASN A 90 19.64 10.82 -36.56
C ASN A 90 19.07 12.08 -37.23
N ILE A 91 18.06 12.71 -36.62
CA ILE A 91 17.50 13.97 -37.13
C ILE A 91 18.57 15.07 -37.14
N ALA A 92 19.33 15.24 -36.07
CA ALA A 92 20.42 16.22 -36.00
C ALA A 92 21.51 15.96 -37.05
N TRP A 93 21.83 14.69 -37.34
CA TRP A 93 22.79 14.33 -38.39
C TRP A 93 22.27 14.68 -39.78
N GLN A 94 20.99 14.41 -40.05
CA GLN A 94 20.34 14.75 -41.31
C GLN A 94 20.31 16.27 -41.53
N GLU A 95 20.02 17.04 -40.49
CA GLU A 95 20.03 18.51 -40.55
C GLU A 95 21.44 19.03 -40.87
N LYS A 96 22.47 18.49 -40.21
CA LYS A 96 23.87 18.87 -40.46
C LYS A 96 24.32 18.57 -41.89
N GLN A 97 23.89 17.46 -42.48
CA GLN A 97 24.21 17.09 -43.87
C GLN A 97 23.53 17.98 -44.91
N LYS A 98 22.39 18.62 -44.59
CA LYS A 98 21.70 19.55 -45.50
C LYS A 98 22.34 20.94 -45.53
N ILE A 99 23.04 21.34 -44.46
CA ILE A 99 23.65 22.67 -44.31
C ILE A 99 25.04 22.74 -44.96
N LEU A 100 25.71 21.59 -45.13
CA LEU A 100 27.01 21.42 -45.79
C LEU A 100 26.84 21.14 -47.28
#